data_AF-A0A1Z4GIX1-F1
#
_entry.id   AF-A0A1Z4GIX1-F1
#
_cell.length_a   1.000
_cell.length_b   1.000
_cell.length_c   1.000
_cell.angle_alpha   90.00
_cell.angle_beta   90.00
_cell.angle_gamma   90.00
#
_symmetry.space_group_name_H-M   'P 1'
#
loop_
_entity.id
_entity.type
_entity.pdbx_description
1 polymer ?
#
loop_
_entity_poly.entity_id
_entity_poly.type
_entity_poly.pdbx_seq_one_letter_code
_entity_poly.pdbx_strand_id
1 'polypeptide(L)'
;MKKLLIGAEYLFTVVALLIYSGAILDLILSGGAQENEFVEFDSTLIRVINLLLYIATSFLLVLRWKKSLYFLIKGKWIFALIILAAISIIWSFEPATTLKDSFTLIGSTLFGIYLASRYTLKQQLYLLTWAFGIAILLSFIFAIALPKYGIMGGIHQGKWRGVFLHKNGLGAAMLNSGIVFLIMAYQNRKQAYIFWLGFSLSFLLLLLASSTSSLVNLLILISAFFIFQTFRWSYNLMIPTIMLIVTLGEGAYFWFNSSADILFSSIGKDATLTGRTDLWPLVLEMIWKHPWLGYGYGGFWQGWNGESASIWWAAGWTPTHPHNGYLALWLDLGILGLGIFFIGFLQSYLQALAWVRNSKTSVEIWPIIHMTYIVIVNLTESSLVKSNSISWILYVAVCLSLFLPANLDKKISTQ
;
A
#
# COMPACT_ATOMS: atom_id res chain seq x y z
N MET A 1 35.65 7.44 0.65
CA MET A 1 34.90 6.66 -0.35
C MET A 1 33.73 5.85 0.24
N LYS A 2 33.95 4.93 1.21
CA LYS A 2 32.89 4.06 1.78
C LYS A 2 31.68 4.82 2.37
N LYS A 3 31.88 5.90 3.15
CA LYS A 3 30.78 6.71 3.70
C LYS A 3 29.93 7.38 2.62
N LEU A 4 30.55 7.82 1.53
CA LEU A 4 29.87 8.48 0.42
C LEU A 4 28.99 7.49 -0.37
N LEU A 5 29.50 6.27 -0.61
CA LEU A 5 28.71 5.20 -1.22
C LEU A 5 27.50 4.79 -0.36
N ILE A 6 27.69 4.70 0.96
CA ILE A 6 26.57 4.43 1.89
C ILE A 6 25.54 5.55 1.82
N GLY A 7 25.96 6.82 1.87
CA GLY A 7 25.06 7.97 1.74
C GLY A 7 24.28 7.97 0.42
N ALA A 8 24.94 7.66 -0.69
CA ALA A 8 24.30 7.53 -1.99
C ALA A 8 23.25 6.39 -2.03
N GLU A 9 23.52 5.26 -1.39
CA GLU A 9 22.59 4.13 -1.29
C GLU A 9 21.33 4.49 -0.47
N TYR A 10 21.48 5.25 0.63
CA TYR A 10 20.34 5.79 1.38
C TYR A 10 19.53 6.78 0.54
N LEU A 11 20.18 7.72 -0.16
CA LEU A 11 19.51 8.70 -1.02
C LEU A 11 18.73 8.00 -2.15
N PHE A 12 19.37 7.04 -2.83
CA PHE A 12 18.72 6.19 -3.85
C PHE A 12 17.43 5.55 -3.30
N THR A 13 17.50 5.00 -2.09
CA THR A 13 16.35 4.30 -1.49
C THR A 13 15.21 5.26 -1.13
N VAL A 14 15.52 6.46 -0.61
CA VAL A 14 14.49 7.49 -0.33
C VAL A 14 13.82 7.96 -1.63
N VAL A 15 14.61 8.24 -2.67
CA VAL A 15 14.08 8.68 -3.97
C VAL A 15 13.22 7.58 -4.61
N ALA A 16 13.67 6.33 -4.57
CA ALA A 16 12.90 5.20 -5.08
C ALA A 16 11.58 5.02 -4.31
N LEU A 17 11.58 5.09 -2.98
CA LEU A 17 10.35 5.03 -2.17
C LEU A 17 9.38 6.18 -2.50
N LEU A 18 9.89 7.39 -2.72
CA LEU A 18 9.08 8.54 -3.14
C LEU A 18 8.44 8.29 -4.52
N ILE A 19 9.19 7.77 -5.49
CA ILE A 19 8.67 7.41 -6.81
C ILE A 19 7.61 6.31 -6.71
N TYR A 20 7.89 5.23 -5.98
CA TYR A 20 6.94 4.12 -5.79
C TYR A 20 5.69 4.52 -4.99
N SER A 21 5.72 5.63 -4.26
CA SER A 21 4.51 6.18 -3.64
C SER A 21 3.52 6.74 -4.66
N GLY A 22 3.93 6.94 -5.92
CA GLY A 22 3.14 7.60 -6.96
C GLY A 22 3.16 9.13 -6.86
N ALA A 23 4.12 9.68 -6.12
CA ALA A 23 4.27 11.11 -5.94
C ALA A 23 5.03 11.76 -7.11
N ILE A 24 4.63 12.98 -7.46
CA ILE A 24 5.32 13.95 -8.33
C ILE A 24 5.23 13.61 -9.81
N LEU A 25 5.80 12.48 -10.24
CA LEU A 25 6.05 12.21 -11.66
C LEU A 25 4.76 12.15 -12.48
N ASP A 26 3.79 11.34 -12.05
CA ASP A 26 2.54 11.17 -12.77
C ASP A 26 1.74 12.47 -12.85
N LEU A 27 1.74 13.27 -11.77
CA LEU A 27 1.01 14.54 -11.71
C LEU A 27 1.64 15.64 -12.59
N ILE A 28 2.97 15.71 -12.64
CA ILE A 28 3.66 16.69 -13.49
C ILE A 28 3.47 16.32 -14.96
N LEU A 29 3.61 15.03 -15.30
CA LEU A 29 3.49 14.56 -16.68
C LEU A 29 2.06 14.66 -17.21
N SER A 30 1.05 14.55 -16.35
CA SER A 30 -0.33 14.84 -16.73
C SER A 30 -0.62 16.33 -16.94
N GLY A 31 0.35 17.23 -16.70
CA GLY A 31 0.17 18.67 -16.83
C GLY A 31 -0.83 19.27 -15.82
N GLY A 32 -1.18 18.51 -14.78
CA GLY A 32 -2.23 18.87 -13.82
C GLY A 32 -3.65 18.60 -14.34
N ALA A 33 -3.81 17.66 -15.28
CA ALA A 33 -5.11 17.28 -15.85
C ALA A 33 -6.16 17.03 -14.75
N GLN A 34 -7.37 17.52 -15.00
CA GLN A 34 -8.53 17.30 -14.12
C GLN A 34 -9.29 16.02 -14.51
N GLU A 35 -10.16 15.52 -13.63
CA GLU A 35 -10.83 14.21 -13.82
C GLU A 35 -11.61 14.07 -15.14
N ASN A 36 -12.10 15.19 -15.69
CA ASN A 36 -12.87 15.21 -16.93
C ASN A 36 -11.99 15.43 -18.17
N GLU A 37 -10.68 15.64 -18.00
CA GLU A 37 -9.74 15.91 -19.08
C GLU A 37 -9.02 14.61 -19.46
N PHE A 38 -9.36 14.05 -20.62
CA PHE A 38 -8.60 12.96 -21.19
C PHE A 38 -7.27 13.49 -21.73
N VAL A 39 -6.21 13.35 -20.93
CA VAL A 39 -4.84 13.70 -21.33
C VAL A 39 -4.03 12.42 -21.43
N GLU A 40 -3.78 11.97 -22.65
CA GLU A 40 -2.72 11.00 -22.92
C GLU A 40 -1.37 11.72 -22.79
N PHE A 41 -0.61 11.38 -21.75
CA PHE A 41 0.74 11.88 -21.58
C PHE A 41 1.76 10.78 -21.82
N ASP A 42 2.93 11.18 -22.35
CA ASP A 42 4.00 10.25 -22.65
C ASP A 42 4.57 9.63 -21.37
N SER A 43 4.22 8.37 -21.14
CA SER A 43 4.70 7.56 -20.01
C SER A 43 6.14 7.04 -20.18
N THR A 44 6.82 7.36 -21.28
CA THR A 44 8.18 6.88 -21.57
C THR A 44 9.17 7.27 -20.48
N LEU A 45 9.11 8.50 -19.97
CA LEU A 45 10.00 8.94 -18.89
C LEU A 45 9.82 8.09 -17.62
N ILE A 46 8.57 7.81 -17.21
CA ILE A 46 8.27 6.96 -16.05
C ILE A 46 8.80 5.55 -16.27
N ARG A 47 8.65 4.99 -17.48
CA ARG A 47 9.16 3.66 -17.83
C ARG A 47 10.69 3.60 -17.75
N VAL A 48 11.38 4.61 -18.27
CA VAL A 48 12.85 4.70 -18.21
C VAL A 48 13.33 4.82 -16.76
N ILE A 49 12.70 5.68 -15.95
CA ILE A 49 13.04 5.83 -14.53
C ILE A 49 12.85 4.49 -13.79
N ASN A 50 11.71 3.83 -13.98
CA ASN A 50 11.44 2.53 -13.35
C ASN A 50 12.44 1.46 -13.82
N LEU A 51 12.78 1.41 -15.10
CA LEU A 51 13.79 0.48 -15.61
C LEU A 51 15.17 0.72 -14.96
N LEU A 52 15.59 1.98 -14.82
CA LEU A 52 16.83 2.35 -14.12
C LEU A 52 16.78 1.92 -12.64
N LEU A 53 15.65 2.09 -11.96
CA LEU A 53 15.45 1.61 -10.59
C LEU A 53 15.58 0.07 -10.52
N TYR A 54 15.01 -0.67 -11.47
CA TYR A 54 15.12 -2.13 -11.51
C TYR A 54 16.55 -2.59 -11.76
N ILE A 55 17.27 -1.95 -12.69
CA ILE A 55 18.67 -2.27 -13.00
C ILE A 55 19.56 -2.01 -11.77
N ALA A 56 19.42 -0.83 -11.15
CA ALA A 56 20.19 -0.48 -9.96
C ALA A 56 19.91 -1.45 -8.80
N THR A 57 18.64 -1.77 -8.57
CA THR A 57 18.22 -2.71 -7.53
C THR A 57 18.74 -4.12 -7.79
N SER A 58 18.65 -4.60 -9.03
CA SER A 58 19.15 -5.92 -9.42
C SER A 58 20.66 -6.00 -9.20
N PHE A 59 21.41 -4.97 -9.58
CA PHE A 59 22.84 -4.88 -9.32
C PHE A 59 23.15 -4.95 -7.82
N LEU A 60 22.44 -4.18 -6.98
CA LEU A 60 22.61 -4.19 -5.52
C LEU A 60 22.27 -5.55 -4.89
N LEU A 61 21.29 -6.26 -5.44
CA LEU A 61 20.92 -7.62 -4.99
C LEU A 61 21.94 -8.68 -5.41
N VAL A 62 22.57 -8.56 -6.58
CA VAL A 62 23.66 -9.45 -7.02
C VAL A 62 24.86 -9.32 -6.09
N LEU A 63 25.21 -8.09 -5.69
CA LEU A 63 26.25 -7.86 -4.68
C LEU A 63 25.90 -8.49 -3.30
N ARG A 64 24.64 -8.88 -3.08
CA ARG A 64 24.10 -9.49 -1.86
C ARG A 64 23.56 -10.90 -2.08
N TRP A 65 24.03 -11.61 -3.12
CA TRP A 65 23.43 -12.86 -3.62
C TRP A 65 23.09 -13.91 -2.55
N LYS A 66 23.92 -14.08 -1.50
CA LYS A 66 23.65 -15.04 -0.41
C LYS A 66 22.35 -14.73 0.34
N LYS A 67 22.11 -13.44 0.65
CA LYS A 67 20.88 -13.00 1.31
C LYS A 67 19.69 -13.03 0.34
N SER A 68 19.92 -12.64 -0.91
CA SER A 68 18.91 -12.71 -1.96
C SER A 68 18.40 -14.14 -2.14
N LEU A 69 19.31 -15.13 -2.18
CA LEU A 69 18.96 -16.55 -2.27
C LEU A 69 18.20 -17.05 -1.03
N TYR A 70 18.60 -16.62 0.17
CA TYR A 70 17.87 -16.94 1.39
C TYR A 70 16.41 -16.47 1.34
N PHE A 71 16.18 -15.23 0.88
CA PHE A 71 14.85 -14.69 0.73
C PHE A 71 14.04 -15.31 -0.40
N LEU A 72 14.67 -15.73 -1.49
CA LEU A 72 14.01 -16.52 -2.53
C LEU A 72 13.39 -17.79 -1.96
N ILE A 73 14.13 -18.50 -1.10
CA ILE A 73 13.67 -19.74 -0.47
C ILE A 73 12.59 -19.47 0.58
N LYS A 74 12.76 -18.44 1.44
CA LYS A 74 11.81 -18.14 2.51
C LYS A 74 10.52 -17.48 2.02
N GLY A 75 10.61 -16.64 1.00
CA GLY A 75 9.50 -15.92 0.39
C GLY A 75 8.69 -16.73 -0.62
N LYS A 76 8.68 -18.07 -0.54
CA LYS A 76 8.12 -18.96 -1.58
C LYS A 76 6.72 -18.59 -2.08
N TRP A 77 5.84 -18.08 -1.21
CA TRP A 77 4.47 -17.68 -1.60
C TRP A 77 4.45 -16.39 -2.41
N ILE A 78 5.32 -15.43 -2.11
CA ILE A 78 5.49 -14.20 -2.90
C ILE A 78 5.96 -14.57 -4.31
N PHE A 79 6.98 -15.44 -4.41
CA PHE A 79 7.49 -15.88 -5.71
C PHE A 79 6.49 -16.75 -6.46
N ALA A 80 5.74 -17.61 -5.79
CA ALA A 80 4.66 -18.38 -6.42
C ALA A 80 3.62 -17.44 -7.06
N LEU A 81 3.25 -16.35 -6.37
CA LEU A 81 2.30 -15.38 -6.89
C LEU A 81 2.84 -14.61 -8.10
N ILE A 82 4.11 -14.21 -8.07
CA ILE A 82 4.77 -13.50 -9.18
C ILE A 82 4.97 -14.42 -10.39
N ILE A 83 5.36 -15.68 -10.14
CA ILE A 83 5.48 -16.70 -11.18
C ILE A 83 4.11 -16.94 -11.80
N LEU A 84 3.05 -17.06 -10.99
CA LEU A 84 1.69 -17.20 -11.51
C LEU A 84 1.29 -15.99 -12.37
N ALA A 85 1.58 -14.77 -11.91
CA ALA A 85 1.33 -13.55 -12.69
C ALA A 85 2.07 -13.57 -14.04
N ALA A 86 3.34 -13.96 -14.06
CA ALA A 86 4.12 -14.05 -15.30
C ALA A 86 3.61 -15.16 -16.24
N ILE A 87 3.28 -16.34 -15.71
CA ILE A 87 2.77 -17.47 -16.50
C ILE A 87 1.35 -17.17 -17.01
N SER A 88 0.61 -16.29 -16.34
CA SER A 88 -0.75 -15.89 -16.76
C SER A 88 -0.81 -15.24 -18.15
N ILE A 89 0.33 -14.85 -18.73
CA ILE A 89 0.44 -14.45 -20.13
C ILE A 89 -0.13 -15.51 -21.10
N ILE A 90 -0.05 -16.80 -20.74
CA ILE A 90 -0.46 -17.92 -21.59
C ILE A 90 -1.98 -17.94 -21.81
N TRP A 91 -2.77 -17.49 -20.83
CA TRP A 91 -4.23 -17.45 -20.91
C TRP A 91 -4.80 -16.04 -20.80
N SER A 92 -3.94 -15.01 -20.82
CA SER A 92 -4.37 -13.63 -20.67
C SER A 92 -5.20 -13.19 -21.86
N PHE A 93 -6.27 -12.45 -21.58
CA PHE A 93 -7.06 -11.78 -22.62
C PHE A 93 -6.25 -10.73 -23.38
N GLU A 94 -5.30 -10.08 -22.71
CA GLU A 94 -4.38 -9.09 -23.31
C GLU A 94 -2.92 -9.43 -22.94
N PRO A 95 -2.27 -10.36 -23.68
CA PRO A 95 -0.93 -10.85 -23.35
C PRO A 95 0.15 -9.77 -23.31
N ALA A 96 0.03 -8.72 -24.15
CA ALA A 96 1.01 -7.62 -24.18
C ALA A 96 0.98 -6.79 -22.89
N THR A 97 -0.21 -6.48 -22.38
CA THR A 97 -0.40 -5.81 -21.09
C THR A 97 0.09 -6.69 -19.96
N THR A 98 -0.28 -7.98 -19.96
CA THR A 98 0.18 -8.93 -18.92
C THR A 98 1.69 -9.09 -18.89
N LEU A 99 2.37 -9.12 -20.03
CA LEU A 99 3.83 -9.18 -20.09
C LEU A 99 4.47 -7.94 -19.44
N LYS A 100 3.99 -6.75 -19.83
CA LYS A 100 4.48 -5.47 -19.30
C LYS A 100 4.24 -5.36 -17.79
N ASP A 101 3.04 -5.70 -17.34
CA ASP A 101 2.67 -5.57 -15.93
C ASP A 101 3.41 -6.61 -15.08
N SER A 102 3.56 -7.84 -15.57
CA SER A 102 4.37 -8.87 -14.90
C SER A 102 5.84 -8.44 -14.77
N PHE A 103 6.41 -7.81 -15.82
CA PHE A 103 7.77 -7.28 -15.77
C PHE A 103 7.93 -6.19 -14.70
N THR A 104 6.97 -5.24 -14.64
CA THR A 104 7.00 -4.16 -13.62
C THR A 104 6.72 -4.69 -12.21
N LEU A 105 5.89 -5.73 -12.06
CA LEU A 105 5.67 -6.43 -10.79
C LEU A 105 6.95 -7.12 -10.30
N ILE A 106 7.68 -7.81 -11.18
CA ILE A 106 8.98 -8.40 -10.86
C ILE A 106 9.96 -7.31 -10.41
N GLY A 107 10.10 -6.23 -11.17
CA GLY A 107 11.00 -5.11 -10.86
C GLY A 107 10.72 -4.47 -9.50
N SER A 108 9.45 -4.18 -9.20
CA SER A 108 9.04 -3.63 -7.89
C SER A 108 9.21 -4.64 -6.74
N THR A 109 8.99 -5.94 -6.98
CA THR A 109 9.27 -6.99 -5.98
C THR A 109 10.77 -7.05 -5.65
N LEU A 110 11.65 -6.96 -6.65
CA LEU A 110 13.09 -6.91 -6.42
C LEU A 110 13.47 -5.74 -5.48
N PHE A 111 12.79 -4.60 -5.58
CA PHE A 111 13.02 -3.49 -4.67
C PHE A 111 12.57 -3.80 -3.23
N GLY A 112 11.43 -4.47 -3.05
CA GLY A 112 11.00 -4.98 -1.74
C GLY A 112 11.99 -5.96 -1.11
N ILE A 113 12.54 -6.88 -1.91
CA ILE A 113 13.60 -7.82 -1.48
C ILE A 113 14.87 -7.06 -1.09
N TYR A 114 15.27 -6.08 -1.90
CA TYR A 114 16.41 -5.22 -1.61
C TYR A 114 16.24 -4.49 -0.27
N LEU A 115 15.09 -3.86 -0.06
CA LEU A 115 14.76 -3.13 1.17
C LEU A 115 14.90 -4.03 2.40
N ALA A 116 14.32 -5.24 2.37
CA ALA A 116 14.45 -6.23 3.44
C ALA A 116 15.89 -6.74 3.63
N SER A 117 16.66 -6.86 2.56
CA SER A 117 18.00 -7.47 2.62
C SER A 117 19.06 -6.51 3.18
N ARG A 118 18.81 -5.21 2.97
CA ARG A 118 19.75 -4.14 3.19
C ARG A 118 19.56 -3.44 4.54
N TYR A 119 18.30 -3.23 4.94
CA TYR A 119 17.94 -2.34 6.02
C TYR A 119 17.19 -3.08 7.13
N THR A 120 17.54 -2.78 8.38
CA THR A 120 16.76 -3.23 9.54
C THR A 120 15.38 -2.56 9.53
N LEU A 121 14.39 -3.12 10.25
CA LEU A 121 13.05 -2.50 10.35
C LEU A 121 13.11 -1.03 10.78
N LYS A 122 14.02 -0.69 11.71
CA LYS A 122 14.23 0.70 12.14
C LYS A 122 14.72 1.57 10.99
N GLN A 123 15.70 1.11 10.21
CA GLN A 123 16.21 1.84 9.05
C GLN A 123 15.14 1.99 7.96
N GLN A 124 14.34 0.95 7.70
CA GLN A 124 13.22 1.00 6.75
C GLN A 124 12.21 2.09 7.15
N LEU A 125 11.83 2.18 8.43
CA LEU A 125 10.94 3.25 8.91
C LEU A 125 11.58 4.64 8.82
N TYR A 126 12.88 4.80 9.09
CA TYR A 126 13.56 6.09 8.89
C TYR A 126 13.57 6.52 7.43
N LEU A 127 13.82 5.59 6.51
CA LEU A 127 13.77 5.84 5.06
C LEU A 127 12.36 6.28 4.63
N LEU A 128 11.32 5.61 5.13
CA LEU A 128 9.93 5.99 4.90
C LEU A 128 9.60 7.36 5.50
N THR A 129 10.12 7.68 6.69
CA THR A 129 9.95 9.00 7.30
C THR A 129 10.51 10.10 6.39
N TRP A 130 11.67 9.89 5.78
CA TRP A 130 12.24 10.83 4.81
C TRP A 130 11.42 10.93 3.54
N ALA A 131 11.04 9.79 2.93
CA ALA A 131 10.25 9.77 1.71
C ALA A 131 8.89 10.46 1.90
N PHE A 132 8.16 10.13 2.96
CA PHE A 132 6.89 10.76 3.28
C PHE A 132 7.03 12.21 3.75
N GLY A 133 8.09 12.54 4.50
CA GLY A 133 8.39 13.93 4.87
C GLY A 133 8.55 14.83 3.64
N ILE A 134 9.28 14.35 2.62
CA ILE A 134 9.41 15.04 1.33
C ILE A 134 8.05 15.13 0.64
N ALA A 135 7.27 14.05 0.58
CA ALA A 135 5.96 14.04 -0.04
C ALA A 135 4.97 15.01 0.64
N ILE A 136 4.99 15.13 1.97
CA ILE A 136 4.18 16.09 2.75
C ILE A 136 4.57 17.52 2.35
N LEU A 137 5.86 17.85 2.44
CA LEU A 137 6.34 19.20 2.15
C LEU A 137 5.99 19.61 0.72
N LEU A 138 6.24 18.73 -0.26
CA LEU A 138 5.90 19.00 -1.65
C LEU A 138 4.38 19.07 -1.86
N SER A 139 3.57 18.30 -1.13
CA SER A 139 2.10 18.38 -1.25
C SER A 139 1.56 19.74 -0.81
N PHE A 140 2.10 20.31 0.28
CA PHE A 140 1.77 21.69 0.68
C PHE A 140 2.23 22.71 -0.35
N ILE A 141 3.46 22.57 -0.86
CA ILE A 141 3.98 23.47 -1.91
C ILE A 141 3.10 23.42 -3.15
N PHE A 142 2.74 22.22 -3.62
CA PHE A 142 1.91 22.06 -4.81
C PHE A 142 0.50 22.61 -4.60
N ALA A 143 -0.10 22.40 -3.44
CA ALA A 143 -1.45 22.91 -3.18
C ALA A 143 -1.49 24.44 -3.04
N ILE A 144 -0.48 25.05 -2.44
CA ILE A 144 -0.46 26.49 -2.13
C ILE A 144 0.16 27.30 -3.27
N ALA A 145 1.36 26.92 -3.73
CA ALA A 145 2.12 27.67 -4.73
C ALA A 145 1.75 27.29 -6.17
N LEU A 146 1.26 26.07 -6.40
CA LEU A 146 0.93 25.54 -7.72
C LEU A 146 -0.48 24.92 -7.76
N PRO A 147 -1.55 25.64 -7.36
CA PRO A 147 -2.88 25.07 -7.12
C PRO A 147 -3.47 24.32 -8.32
N LYS A 148 -3.07 24.67 -9.56
CA LYS A 148 -3.38 23.91 -10.78
C LYS A 148 -3.05 22.42 -10.64
N TYR A 149 -1.92 22.10 -10.02
CA TYR A 149 -1.47 20.73 -9.78
C TYR A 149 -1.99 20.20 -8.44
N GLY A 150 -1.89 20.98 -7.36
CA GLY A 150 -2.16 20.47 -6.01
C GLY A 150 -3.63 20.34 -5.62
N ILE A 151 -4.55 20.97 -6.36
CA ILE A 151 -5.99 21.00 -6.05
C ILE A 151 -6.79 20.39 -7.21
N MET A 152 -7.79 19.59 -6.86
CA MET A 152 -8.71 18.97 -7.81
C MET A 152 -9.83 19.92 -8.23
N GLY A 153 -10.24 19.80 -9.49
CA GLY A 153 -11.47 20.35 -10.07
C GLY A 153 -12.52 19.25 -10.30
N GLY A 154 -13.55 19.55 -11.09
CA GLY A 154 -14.61 18.60 -11.42
C GLY A 154 -15.46 18.19 -10.22
N ILE A 155 -15.79 16.90 -10.12
CA ILE A 155 -16.64 16.33 -9.05
C ILE A 155 -15.97 16.46 -7.68
N HIS A 156 -14.66 16.64 -7.63
CA HIS A 156 -13.87 16.78 -6.41
C HIS A 156 -13.28 18.18 -6.23
N GLN A 157 -13.96 19.21 -6.75
CA GLN A 157 -13.52 20.61 -6.66
C GLN A 157 -13.11 21.02 -5.24
N GLY A 158 -11.93 21.65 -5.14
CA GLY A 158 -11.39 22.19 -3.89
C GLY A 158 -10.73 21.16 -2.97
N LYS A 159 -10.77 19.86 -3.30
CA LYS A 159 -10.07 18.82 -2.55
C LYS A 159 -8.60 18.79 -2.92
N TRP A 160 -7.74 18.57 -1.92
CA TRP A 160 -6.30 18.52 -2.15
C TRP A 160 -5.89 17.16 -2.69
N ARG A 161 -5.05 17.16 -3.73
CA ARG A 161 -4.33 15.98 -4.24
C ARG A 161 -2.82 16.09 -4.05
N GLY A 162 -2.30 17.27 -3.70
CA GLY A 162 -0.90 17.48 -3.38
C GLY A 162 0.01 17.12 -4.56
N VAL A 163 0.96 16.21 -4.35
CA VAL A 163 1.83 15.68 -5.43
C VAL A 163 1.30 14.41 -6.09
N PHE A 164 0.07 13.98 -5.79
CA PHE A 164 -0.51 12.76 -6.35
C PHE A 164 -1.54 13.10 -7.43
N LEU A 165 -1.83 12.15 -8.32
CA LEU A 165 -2.82 12.33 -9.38
C LEU A 165 -4.24 12.64 -8.86
N HIS A 166 -4.59 12.07 -7.71
CA HIS A 166 -5.95 12.07 -7.18
C HIS A 166 -5.96 12.16 -5.64
N LYS A 167 -7.03 12.73 -5.05
CA LYS A 167 -7.19 12.90 -3.59
C LYS A 167 -7.06 11.59 -2.80
N ASN A 168 -7.50 10.47 -3.39
CA ASN A 168 -7.42 9.15 -2.74
C ASN A 168 -5.98 8.64 -2.71
N GLY A 169 -5.16 8.97 -3.71
CA GLY A 169 -3.73 8.68 -3.71
C GLY A 169 -3.01 9.44 -2.58
N LEU A 170 -3.31 10.74 -2.44
CA LEU A 170 -2.83 11.53 -1.29
C LEU A 170 -3.29 10.94 0.03
N GLY A 171 -4.58 10.59 0.16
CA GLY A 171 -5.14 9.97 1.36
C GLY A 171 -4.42 8.67 1.75
N ALA A 172 -4.22 7.76 0.80
CA ALA A 172 -3.51 6.50 1.02
C ALA A 172 -2.04 6.71 1.43
N ALA A 173 -1.35 7.67 0.82
CA ALA A 173 0.01 8.03 1.18
C ALA A 173 0.09 8.67 2.59
N MET A 174 -0.82 9.58 2.92
CA MET A 174 -0.86 10.24 4.23
C MET A 174 -1.25 9.29 5.36
N LEU A 175 -2.06 8.27 5.06
CA LEU A 175 -2.37 7.22 6.00
C LEU A 175 -1.12 6.39 6.37
N ASN A 176 -0.36 5.92 5.36
CA ASN A 176 0.91 5.23 5.58
C ASN A 176 1.93 6.13 6.29
N SER A 177 2.03 7.39 5.88
CA SER A 177 2.88 8.39 6.50
C SER A 177 2.53 8.57 7.98
N GLY A 178 1.26 8.80 8.30
CA GLY A 178 0.78 9.01 9.66
C GLY A 178 1.15 7.85 10.57
N ILE A 179 0.91 6.60 10.14
CA ILE A 179 1.24 5.45 10.98
C ILE A 179 2.76 5.26 11.17
N VAL A 180 3.58 5.54 10.15
CA VAL A 180 5.05 5.52 10.25
C VAL A 180 5.53 6.59 11.24
N PHE A 181 5.05 7.83 11.11
CA PHE A 181 5.40 8.92 12.01
C PHE A 181 4.95 8.65 13.46
N LEU A 182 3.76 8.08 13.66
CA LEU A 182 3.27 7.68 14.98
C LEU A 182 4.21 6.67 15.66
N ILE A 183 4.57 5.59 14.95
CA ILE A 183 5.47 4.56 15.48
C ILE A 183 6.83 5.17 15.84
N MET A 184 7.37 6.04 14.97
CA MET A 184 8.66 6.69 15.16
C MET A 184 8.65 7.71 16.32
N ALA A 185 7.55 8.45 16.49
CA ALA A 185 7.34 9.37 17.61
C ALA A 185 7.30 8.63 18.94
N TYR A 186 6.57 7.51 18.99
CA TYR A 186 6.44 6.68 20.18
C TYR A 186 7.77 6.01 20.57
N GLN A 187 8.55 5.56 19.57
CA GLN A 187 9.86 4.93 19.79
C GLN A 187 10.93 5.93 20.25
N ASN A 188 10.99 7.13 19.67
CA ASN A 188 12.13 8.04 19.82
C ASN A 188 11.79 9.27 20.68
N ARG A 189 11.72 9.10 22.01
CA ARG A 189 11.32 10.19 22.94
C ARG A 189 12.09 11.50 22.79
N LYS A 190 13.40 11.47 22.46
CA LYS A 190 14.23 12.68 22.32
C LYS A 190 13.89 13.54 21.10
N GLN A 191 13.48 12.91 19.99
CA GLN A 191 13.17 13.57 18.71
C GLN A 191 11.68 13.46 18.38
N ALA A 192 10.86 13.09 19.37
CA ALA A 192 9.44 12.81 19.19
C ALA A 192 8.70 14.01 18.59
N TYR A 193 9.12 15.24 18.90
CA TYR A 193 8.50 16.46 18.37
C TYR A 193 8.54 16.55 16.84
N ILE A 194 9.63 16.11 16.19
CA ILE A 194 9.74 16.10 14.72
C ILE A 194 8.76 15.08 14.14
N PHE A 195 8.68 13.90 14.76
CA PHE A 195 7.79 12.85 14.28
C PHE A 195 6.32 13.18 14.54
N TRP A 196 6.00 13.80 15.68
CA TRP A 196 4.66 14.32 15.96
C TRP A 196 4.26 15.42 14.99
N LEU A 197 5.19 16.32 14.62
CA LEU A 197 4.93 17.28 13.56
C LEU A 197 4.60 16.58 12.23
N GLY A 198 5.38 15.58 11.83
CA GLY A 198 5.10 14.78 10.63
C GLY A 198 3.75 14.05 10.69
N PHE A 199 3.38 13.49 11.84
CA PHE A 199 2.06 12.90 12.08
C PHE A 199 0.94 13.94 11.92
N SER A 200 1.05 15.09 12.58
CA SER A 200 0.06 16.16 12.52
C SER A 200 -0.11 16.73 11.11
N LEU A 201 0.99 16.91 10.37
CA LEU A 201 0.94 17.36 8.97
C LEU A 201 0.32 16.30 8.05
N SER A 202 0.61 15.02 8.28
CA SER A 202 -0.04 13.92 7.54
C SER A 202 -1.55 13.92 7.80
N PHE A 203 -1.96 14.06 9.06
CA PHE A 203 -3.37 14.13 9.46
C PHE A 203 -4.06 15.34 8.83
N LEU A 204 -3.43 16.51 8.85
CA LEU A 204 -3.96 17.73 8.22
C LEU A 204 -4.15 17.56 6.71
N LEU A 205 -3.16 17.05 5.97
CA LEU A 205 -3.31 16.79 4.53
C LEU A 205 -4.41 15.77 4.24
N LEU A 206 -4.59 14.78 5.11
CA LEU A 206 -5.63 13.77 4.98
C LEU A 206 -7.04 14.38 5.16
N LEU A 207 -7.20 15.34 6.08
CA LEU A 207 -8.43 16.14 6.20
C LEU A 207 -8.68 17.00 4.95
N LEU A 208 -7.65 17.68 4.45
CA LEU A 208 -7.71 18.53 3.25
C LEU A 208 -8.00 17.73 1.97
N ALA A 209 -7.51 16.49 1.88
CA ALA A 209 -7.87 15.55 0.82
C ALA A 209 -9.34 15.10 0.91
N SER A 210 -9.93 15.17 2.11
CA SER A 210 -11.28 14.70 2.42
C SER A 210 -11.53 13.25 1.98
N SER A 211 -10.52 12.39 2.17
CA SER A 211 -10.63 10.95 1.92
C SER A 211 -11.21 10.26 3.16
N THR A 212 -12.53 10.09 3.21
CA THR A 212 -13.23 9.50 4.36
C THR A 212 -12.75 8.08 4.67
N SER A 213 -12.51 7.24 3.65
CA SER A 213 -11.96 5.88 3.83
C SER A 213 -10.58 5.91 4.50
N SER A 214 -9.70 6.81 4.06
CA SER A 214 -8.37 6.97 4.66
C SER A 214 -8.45 7.51 6.09
N LEU A 215 -9.40 8.40 6.42
CA LEU A 215 -9.57 8.89 7.81
C LEU A 215 -9.94 7.73 8.75
N VAL A 216 -10.94 6.95 8.35
CA VAL A 216 -11.42 5.80 9.13
C VAL A 216 -10.31 4.75 9.27
N ASN A 217 -9.62 4.42 8.18
CA ASN A 217 -8.52 3.46 8.22
C ASN A 217 -7.36 3.94 9.11
N LEU A 218 -7.08 5.25 9.18
CA LEU A 218 -6.03 5.77 10.08
C LEU A 218 -6.41 5.55 11.53
N LEU A 219 -7.66 5.83 11.90
CA LEU A 219 -8.16 5.57 13.26
C LEU A 219 -8.10 4.08 13.61
N ILE A 220 -8.50 3.20 12.68
CA ILE A 220 -8.38 1.75 12.86
C ILE A 220 -6.91 1.35 13.09
N LEU A 221 -5.96 1.90 12.33
CA LEU A 221 -4.53 1.58 12.50
C LEU A 221 -3.93 2.15 13.78
N ILE A 222 -4.35 3.34 14.23
CA ILE A 222 -3.95 3.89 15.53
C ILE A 222 -4.45 2.97 16.65
N SER A 223 -5.73 2.56 16.59
CA SER A 223 -6.31 1.61 17.54
C SER A 223 -5.57 0.28 17.50
N ALA A 224 -5.32 -0.28 16.31
CA ALA A 224 -4.55 -1.51 16.14
C ALA A 224 -3.14 -1.39 16.72
N PHE A 225 -2.47 -0.25 16.55
CA PHE A 225 -1.15 -0.01 17.12
C PHE A 225 -1.16 -0.13 18.64
N PHE A 226 -2.11 0.51 19.33
CA PHE A 226 -2.22 0.39 20.78
C PHE A 226 -2.70 -0.99 21.23
N ILE A 227 -3.61 -1.63 20.49
CA ILE A 227 -4.06 -3.00 20.77
C ILE A 227 -2.87 -3.96 20.71
N PHE A 228 -2.06 -3.93 19.66
CA PHE A 228 -0.89 -4.81 19.53
C PHE A 228 0.19 -4.53 20.57
N GLN A 229 0.25 -3.32 21.15
CA GLN A 229 1.12 -3.06 22.29
C GLN A 229 0.71 -3.86 23.53
N THR A 230 -0.59 -4.12 23.72
CA THR A 230 -1.09 -4.93 24.85
C THR A 230 -0.70 -6.41 24.76
N PHE A 231 -0.36 -6.89 23.56
CA PHE A 231 0.10 -8.28 23.34
C PHE A 231 1.46 -8.55 24.02
N ARG A 232 2.15 -7.51 24.49
CA ARG A 232 3.38 -7.62 25.30
C ARG A 232 3.12 -7.78 26.80
N TRP A 233 1.90 -7.55 27.26
CA TRP A 233 1.56 -7.58 28.69
C TRP A 233 1.45 -9.02 29.21
N SER A 234 1.50 -9.20 30.54
CA SER A 234 1.23 -10.52 31.13
C SER A 234 -0.16 -11.02 30.72
N TYR A 235 -0.34 -12.34 30.61
CA TYR A 235 -1.61 -12.93 30.18
C TYR A 235 -2.80 -12.45 31.03
N ASN A 236 -2.57 -12.25 32.33
CA ASN A 236 -3.56 -11.76 33.29
C ASN A 236 -4.08 -10.35 32.99
N LEU A 237 -3.30 -9.50 32.31
CA LEU A 237 -3.72 -8.15 31.91
C LEU A 237 -4.14 -8.10 30.44
N MET A 238 -3.42 -8.83 29.58
CA MET A 238 -3.67 -8.87 28.14
C MET A 238 -5.06 -9.43 27.82
N ILE A 239 -5.42 -10.60 28.38
CA ILE A 239 -6.68 -11.27 28.02
C ILE A 239 -7.89 -10.40 28.42
N PRO A 240 -8.03 -9.92 29.67
CA PRO A 240 -9.15 -9.05 30.03
C PRO A 240 -9.19 -7.74 29.24
N THR A 241 -8.04 -7.15 28.93
CA THR A 241 -7.96 -5.92 28.14
C THR A 241 -8.44 -6.14 26.71
N ILE A 242 -8.00 -7.21 26.05
CA ILE A 242 -8.45 -7.57 24.71
C ILE A 242 -9.95 -7.88 24.73
N MET A 243 -10.43 -8.65 25.71
CA MET A 243 -11.87 -8.93 25.85
C MET A 243 -12.68 -7.64 26.00
N LEU A 244 -12.25 -6.72 26.88
CA LEU A 244 -12.90 -5.43 27.05
C LEU A 244 -12.93 -4.62 25.74
N ILE A 245 -11.81 -4.56 25.01
CA ILE A 245 -11.73 -3.85 23.72
C ILE A 245 -12.67 -4.49 22.70
N VAL A 246 -12.72 -5.82 22.61
CA VAL A 246 -13.63 -6.53 21.71
C VAL A 246 -15.08 -6.27 22.09
N THR A 247 -15.46 -6.39 23.36
CA THR A 247 -16.82 -6.11 23.84
C THR A 247 -17.24 -4.66 23.57
N LEU A 248 -16.37 -3.68 23.83
CA LEU A 248 -16.65 -2.28 23.51
C LEU A 248 -16.75 -2.05 22.00
N GLY A 249 -15.91 -2.72 21.20
CA GLY A 249 -15.94 -2.67 19.75
C GLY A 249 -17.23 -3.25 19.17
N GLU A 250 -17.69 -4.39 19.69
CA GLU A 250 -18.99 -4.99 19.35
C GLU A 250 -20.14 -4.05 19.73
N GLY A 251 -20.13 -3.50 20.94
CA GLY A 251 -21.12 -2.51 21.38
C GLY A 251 -21.17 -1.28 20.47
N ALA A 252 -20.02 -0.74 20.09
CA ALA A 252 -19.91 0.38 19.16
C ALA A 252 -20.41 0.00 17.75
N TYR A 253 -20.11 -1.20 17.27
CA TYR A 253 -20.60 -1.71 16.00
C TYR A 253 -22.12 -1.85 15.99
N PHE A 254 -22.71 -2.45 17.03
CA PHE A 254 -24.18 -2.57 17.14
C PHE A 254 -24.84 -1.20 17.21
N TRP A 255 -24.30 -0.29 18.03
CA TRP A 255 -24.79 1.09 18.13
C TRP A 255 -24.73 1.79 16.77
N PHE A 256 -23.59 1.71 16.07
CA PHE A 256 -23.41 2.31 14.76
C PHE A 256 -24.41 1.76 13.74
N ASN A 257 -24.58 0.42 13.64
CA ASN A 257 -25.56 -0.17 12.73
C ASN A 257 -27.00 0.25 13.04
N SER A 258 -27.36 0.32 14.32
CA SER A 258 -28.69 0.77 14.73
C SER A 258 -28.96 2.25 14.46
N SER A 259 -27.90 3.06 14.32
CA SER A 259 -27.98 4.52 14.13
C SER A 259 -27.49 4.98 12.76
N ALA A 260 -27.09 4.05 11.88
CA ALA A 260 -26.40 4.37 10.63
C ALA A 260 -27.26 5.27 9.73
N ASP A 261 -28.52 4.89 9.49
CA ASP A 261 -29.43 5.65 8.63
C ASP A 261 -29.67 7.07 9.15
N ILE A 262 -29.74 7.26 10.48
CA ILE A 262 -29.89 8.57 11.12
C ILE A 262 -28.61 9.41 10.96
N LEU A 263 -27.44 8.81 11.14
CA LEU A 263 -26.15 9.48 10.98
C LEU A 263 -25.85 9.86 9.52
N PHE A 264 -26.19 8.99 8.59
CA PHE A 264 -25.99 9.21 7.16
C PHE A 264 -26.97 10.25 6.60
N SER A 265 -28.26 10.13 6.94
CA SER A 265 -29.29 11.12 6.55
C SER A 265 -29.02 12.52 7.11
N SER A 266 -28.51 12.64 8.34
CA SER A 266 -28.18 13.94 8.95
C SER A 266 -26.96 14.65 8.32
N ILE A 267 -26.06 13.90 7.67
CA ILE A 267 -24.88 14.44 6.97
C ILE A 267 -25.17 14.58 5.46
N GLY A 268 -26.38 14.20 5.00
CA GLY A 268 -26.75 14.22 3.58
C GLY A 268 -25.90 13.28 2.73
N LYS A 269 -25.46 12.16 3.31
CA LYS A 269 -24.68 11.14 2.62
C LYS A 269 -25.41 9.80 2.69
N ASP A 270 -25.33 9.03 1.63
CA ASP A 270 -25.81 7.65 1.67
C ASP A 270 -24.83 6.76 2.45
N ALA A 271 -25.38 5.75 3.13
CA ALA A 271 -24.60 4.72 3.83
C ALA A 271 -23.82 3.81 2.87
N THR A 272 -24.09 3.90 1.56
CA THR A 272 -23.43 3.10 0.54
C THR A 272 -22.01 3.62 0.25
N LEU A 273 -21.08 2.70 0.01
CA LEU A 273 -19.76 3.01 -0.52
C LEU A 273 -19.92 3.49 -1.97
N THR A 274 -20.28 4.75 -2.16
CA THR A 274 -20.63 5.46 -3.41
C THR A 274 -20.23 4.71 -4.70
N GLY A 275 -21.19 4.09 -5.39
CA GLY A 275 -21.01 3.40 -6.68
C GLY A 275 -20.27 2.04 -6.63
N ARG A 276 -19.69 1.63 -5.49
CA ARG A 276 -18.96 0.36 -5.34
C ARG A 276 -19.87 -0.83 -5.04
N THR A 277 -20.96 -0.59 -4.31
CA THR A 277 -21.98 -1.61 -4.03
C THR A 277 -22.64 -2.12 -5.31
N ASP A 278 -22.75 -1.27 -6.33
CA ASP A 278 -23.35 -1.60 -7.62
C ASP A 278 -22.31 -2.21 -8.59
N LEU A 279 -21.03 -1.86 -8.42
CA LEU A 279 -19.92 -2.38 -9.24
C LEU A 279 -19.57 -3.84 -8.92
N TRP A 280 -19.57 -4.22 -7.65
CA TRP A 280 -19.08 -5.55 -7.23
C TRP A 280 -19.89 -6.73 -7.81
N PRO A 281 -21.23 -6.70 -7.89
CA PRO A 281 -22.00 -7.74 -8.58
C PRO A 281 -21.56 -7.92 -10.04
N LEU A 282 -21.37 -6.82 -10.78
CA LEU A 282 -20.92 -6.86 -12.18
C LEU A 282 -19.53 -7.48 -12.34
N VAL A 283 -18.61 -7.17 -11.41
CA VAL A 283 -17.27 -7.77 -11.39
C VAL A 283 -17.35 -9.27 -11.03
N LEU A 284 -18.21 -9.64 -10.09
CA LEU A 284 -18.40 -11.04 -9.70
C LEU A 284 -18.96 -11.87 -10.85
N GLU A 285 -19.87 -11.35 -11.66
CA GLU A 285 -20.35 -12.02 -12.87
C GLU A 285 -19.22 -12.36 -13.83
N MET A 286 -18.24 -11.47 -14.00
CA MET A 286 -17.05 -11.74 -14.81
C MET A 286 -16.12 -12.75 -14.17
N ILE A 287 -15.88 -12.63 -12.86
CA ILE A 287 -15.09 -13.62 -12.10
C ILE A 287 -15.66 -15.03 -12.28
N TRP A 288 -16.98 -15.19 -12.26
CA TRP A 288 -17.63 -16.50 -12.40
C TRP A 288 -17.47 -17.13 -13.78
N LYS A 289 -17.13 -16.37 -14.83
CA LYS A 289 -16.77 -16.93 -16.14
C LYS A 289 -15.39 -17.60 -16.13
N HIS A 290 -14.43 -17.04 -15.38
CA HIS A 290 -13.05 -17.53 -15.28
C HIS A 290 -12.56 -17.68 -13.82
N PRO A 291 -13.25 -18.48 -12.97
CA PRO A 291 -13.05 -18.43 -11.52
C PRO A 291 -11.71 -19.00 -11.06
N TRP A 292 -11.09 -19.89 -11.84
CA TRP A 292 -9.90 -20.64 -11.43
C TRP A 292 -8.59 -19.90 -11.66
N LEU A 293 -8.42 -19.33 -12.86
CA LEU A 293 -7.18 -18.69 -13.33
C LEU A 293 -7.34 -17.20 -13.65
N GLY A 294 -8.56 -16.67 -13.64
CA GLY A 294 -8.85 -15.28 -13.99
C GLY A 294 -8.58 -14.97 -15.45
N TYR A 295 -8.45 -13.68 -15.75
CA TYR A 295 -8.28 -13.11 -17.09
C TYR A 295 -6.82 -12.82 -17.47
N GLY A 296 -5.87 -13.18 -16.60
CA GLY A 296 -4.46 -12.81 -16.73
C GLY A 296 -4.15 -11.51 -15.99
N TYR A 297 -2.94 -11.41 -15.44
CA TYR A 297 -2.52 -10.26 -14.63
C TYR A 297 -2.60 -8.95 -15.43
N GLY A 298 -3.42 -8.00 -14.97
CA GLY A 298 -3.67 -6.73 -15.68
C GLY A 298 -4.44 -6.87 -17.00
N GLY A 299 -4.90 -8.07 -17.34
CA GLY A 299 -5.48 -8.39 -18.64
C GLY A 299 -6.94 -7.96 -18.80
N PHE A 300 -7.68 -7.76 -17.72
CA PHE A 300 -9.13 -7.55 -17.78
C PHE A 300 -9.58 -6.13 -18.18
N TRP A 301 -8.98 -5.09 -17.60
CA TRP A 301 -9.44 -3.69 -17.74
C TRP A 301 -8.93 -3.03 -19.03
N GLN A 302 -9.43 -3.46 -20.20
CA GLN A 302 -9.05 -2.94 -21.52
C GLN A 302 -10.02 -1.88 -22.09
N GLY A 303 -10.86 -1.31 -21.23
CA GLY A 303 -11.89 -0.34 -21.60
C GLY A 303 -12.95 -0.91 -22.53
N TRP A 304 -13.25 -0.21 -23.63
CA TRP A 304 -14.27 -0.61 -24.61
C TRP A 304 -13.88 -1.80 -25.49
N ASN A 305 -12.61 -2.19 -25.50
CA ASN A 305 -12.07 -3.23 -26.38
C ASN A 305 -12.05 -4.64 -25.76
N GLY A 306 -12.63 -4.84 -24.57
CA GLY A 306 -12.64 -6.13 -23.87
C GLY A 306 -13.87 -6.34 -22.97
N GLU A 307 -13.86 -7.39 -22.15
CA GLU A 307 -14.99 -7.72 -21.27
C GLU A 307 -15.29 -6.65 -20.20
N SER A 308 -14.34 -5.74 -19.94
CA SER A 308 -14.59 -4.55 -19.11
C SER A 308 -15.67 -3.63 -19.70
N ALA A 309 -15.92 -3.68 -21.02
CA ALA A 309 -16.91 -2.82 -21.70
C ALA A 309 -18.33 -3.04 -21.18
N SER A 310 -18.72 -4.30 -20.90
CA SER A 310 -20.04 -4.59 -20.35
C SER A 310 -20.21 -4.07 -18.93
N ILE A 311 -19.12 -4.02 -18.14
CA ILE A 311 -19.15 -3.38 -16.81
C ILE A 311 -19.33 -1.87 -16.98
N TRP A 312 -18.61 -1.24 -17.91
CA TRP A 312 -18.73 0.21 -18.16
C TRP A 312 -20.15 0.59 -18.61
N TRP A 313 -20.76 -0.22 -19.48
CA TRP A 313 -22.13 -0.03 -19.93
C TRP A 313 -23.14 -0.15 -18.78
N ALA A 314 -23.03 -1.21 -17.97
CA ALA A 314 -23.95 -1.47 -16.87
C ALA A 314 -23.78 -0.49 -15.70
N ALA A 315 -22.54 -0.08 -15.39
CA ALA A 315 -22.24 0.83 -14.29
C ALA A 315 -22.56 2.29 -14.66
N GLY A 316 -22.52 2.67 -15.95
CA GLY A 316 -22.77 4.04 -16.40
C GLY A 316 -21.58 5.00 -16.18
N TRP A 317 -20.40 4.46 -15.86
CA TRP A 317 -19.13 5.18 -15.75
C TRP A 317 -17.97 4.22 -16.10
N THR A 318 -16.72 4.71 -16.09
CA THR A 318 -15.55 3.98 -16.59
C THR A 318 -14.58 3.55 -15.48
N PRO A 319 -14.96 2.61 -14.59
CA PRO A 319 -14.05 2.08 -13.58
C PRO A 319 -12.84 1.40 -14.23
N THR A 320 -11.65 1.65 -13.71
CA THR A 320 -10.41 0.98 -14.16
C THR A 320 -9.97 -0.14 -13.23
N HIS A 321 -10.71 -0.36 -12.14
CA HIS A 321 -10.50 -1.43 -11.17
C HIS A 321 -11.73 -1.58 -10.24
N PRO A 322 -11.91 -2.73 -9.57
CA PRO A 322 -13.10 -2.99 -8.75
C PRO A 322 -13.13 -2.25 -7.40
N HIS A 323 -12.10 -1.46 -7.06
CA HIS A 323 -11.96 -0.80 -5.74
C HIS A 323 -12.02 -1.78 -4.56
N ASN A 324 -11.58 -3.00 -4.80
CA ASN A 324 -11.43 -4.06 -3.82
C ASN A 324 -10.27 -4.94 -4.29
N GLY A 325 -9.20 -5.01 -3.49
CA GLY A 325 -7.98 -5.71 -3.86
C GLY A 325 -8.17 -7.22 -3.99
N TYR A 326 -9.10 -7.81 -3.24
CA TYR A 326 -9.38 -9.24 -3.30
C TYR A 326 -10.17 -9.60 -4.56
N LEU A 327 -11.18 -8.80 -4.91
CA LEU A 327 -11.89 -8.96 -6.19
C LEU A 327 -10.96 -8.71 -7.38
N ALA A 328 -10.08 -7.71 -7.30
CA ALA A 328 -9.09 -7.45 -8.35
C ALA A 328 -8.15 -8.65 -8.54
N LEU A 329 -7.61 -9.19 -7.44
CA LEU A 329 -6.71 -10.34 -7.51
C LEU A 329 -7.41 -11.61 -8.01
N TRP A 330 -8.68 -11.82 -7.63
CA TRP A 330 -9.46 -12.95 -8.14
C TRP A 330 -9.76 -12.79 -9.63
N LEU A 331 -10.12 -11.59 -10.08
CA LEU A 331 -10.35 -11.29 -11.49
C LEU A 331 -9.10 -11.51 -12.34
N ASP A 332 -7.93 -11.09 -11.85
CA ASP A 332 -6.66 -11.20 -12.57
C ASP A 332 -6.12 -12.64 -12.58
N LEU A 333 -6.02 -13.29 -11.42
CA LEU A 333 -5.28 -14.55 -11.23
C LEU A 333 -6.13 -15.73 -10.73
N GLY A 334 -7.45 -15.54 -10.65
CA GLY A 334 -8.36 -16.57 -10.21
C GLY A 334 -8.26 -16.89 -8.72
N ILE A 335 -9.04 -17.89 -8.30
CA ILE A 335 -9.00 -18.41 -6.92
C ILE A 335 -7.62 -18.99 -6.59
N LEU A 336 -6.86 -19.44 -7.60
CA LEU A 336 -5.49 -19.91 -7.42
C LEU A 336 -4.57 -18.79 -6.92
N GLY A 337 -4.56 -17.64 -7.59
CA GLY A 337 -3.76 -16.48 -7.17
C GLY A 337 -4.22 -15.94 -5.82
N LEU A 338 -5.53 -15.87 -5.60
CA LEU A 338 -6.11 -15.45 -4.33
C LEU A 338 -5.71 -16.40 -3.18
N GLY A 339 -5.76 -17.71 -3.41
CA GLY A 339 -5.36 -18.73 -2.44
C GLY A 339 -3.86 -18.67 -2.09
N ILE A 340 -2.99 -18.53 -3.09
CA ILE A 340 -1.53 -18.37 -2.88
C ILE A 340 -1.27 -17.12 -2.02
N PHE A 341 -1.92 -16.01 -2.34
CA PHE A 341 -1.82 -14.78 -1.55
C PHE A 341 -2.28 -15.01 -0.12
N PHE A 342 -3.48 -15.57 0.10
CA PHE A 342 -4.02 -15.76 1.45
C PHE A 342 -3.16 -16.68 2.32
N ILE A 343 -2.63 -17.78 1.76
CA ILE A 343 -1.74 -18.69 2.50
C ILE A 343 -0.46 -17.95 2.92
N GLY A 344 0.19 -17.25 1.99
CA GLY A 344 1.40 -16.48 2.28
C GLY A 344 1.16 -15.31 3.25
N PHE A 345 0.04 -14.61 3.07
CA PHE A 345 -0.39 -13.51 3.92
C PHE A 345 -0.69 -14.00 5.34
N LEU A 346 -1.51 -15.04 5.50
CA LEU A 346 -1.87 -15.58 6.82
C LEU A 346 -0.63 -16.11 7.55
N GLN A 347 0.25 -16.83 6.85
CA GLN A 347 1.51 -17.28 7.43
C GLN A 347 2.34 -16.11 7.97
N SER A 348 2.47 -15.03 7.20
CA SER A 348 3.23 -13.84 7.60
C SER A 348 2.54 -13.05 8.71
N TYR A 349 1.20 -12.97 8.68
CA TYR A 349 0.39 -12.32 9.70
C TYR A 349 0.54 -13.02 11.06
N LEU A 350 0.43 -14.35 11.09
CA LEU A 350 0.60 -15.13 12.31
C LEU A 350 2.03 -15.06 12.85
N GLN A 351 3.04 -15.04 11.96
CA GLN A 351 4.43 -14.82 12.37
C GLN A 351 4.65 -13.43 12.95
N ALA A 352 4.09 -12.38 12.34
CA ALA A 352 4.16 -11.02 12.87
C ALA A 352 3.47 -10.92 14.24
N LEU A 353 2.31 -11.56 14.39
CA LEU A 353 1.57 -11.60 15.66
C LEU A 353 2.39 -12.30 16.76
N ALA A 354 2.99 -13.45 16.45
CA ALA A 354 3.88 -14.17 17.37
C ALA A 354 5.16 -13.36 17.69
N TRP A 355 5.71 -12.62 16.71
CA TRP A 355 6.85 -11.73 16.92
C TRP A 355 6.52 -10.66 17.95
N VAL A 356 5.35 -10.00 17.83
CA VAL A 356 4.95 -8.89 18.72
C VAL A 356 5.06 -9.27 20.20
N ARG A 357 4.72 -10.51 20.58
CA ARG A 357 4.82 -11.00 21.96
C ARG A 357 6.22 -10.86 22.55
N ASN A 358 7.25 -11.08 21.74
CA ASN A 358 8.66 -11.08 22.17
C ASN A 358 9.40 -9.78 21.83
N SER A 359 8.73 -8.87 21.12
CA SER A 359 9.31 -7.59 20.71
C SER A 359 9.49 -6.62 21.88
N LYS A 360 10.55 -5.81 21.81
CA LYS A 360 10.89 -4.82 22.85
C LYS A 360 10.73 -3.38 22.40
N THR A 361 10.64 -3.15 21.10
CA THR A 361 10.61 -1.82 20.50
C THR A 361 9.34 -1.61 19.68
N SER A 362 8.76 -0.42 19.68
CA SER A 362 7.56 -0.13 18.88
C SER A 362 7.78 -0.26 17.38
N VAL A 363 9.02 -0.15 16.92
CA VAL A 363 9.42 -0.44 15.53
C VAL A 363 9.07 -1.88 15.13
N GLU A 364 9.22 -2.84 16.03
CA GLU A 364 8.93 -4.25 15.75
C GLU A 364 7.43 -4.56 15.66
N ILE A 365 6.54 -3.61 15.95
CA ILE A 365 5.10 -3.70 15.68
C ILE A 365 4.78 -3.33 14.23
N TRP A 366 5.70 -2.66 13.52
CA TRP A 366 5.49 -2.26 12.13
C TRP A 366 5.02 -3.39 11.20
N PRO A 367 5.60 -4.62 11.26
CA PRO A 367 5.14 -5.71 10.41
C PRO A 367 3.65 -6.04 10.55
N ILE A 368 3.15 -6.20 11.78
CA ILE A 368 1.73 -6.54 11.99
C ILE A 368 0.83 -5.37 11.58
N ILE A 369 1.27 -4.13 11.82
CA ILE A 369 0.51 -2.93 11.44
C ILE A 369 0.41 -2.77 9.93
N HIS A 370 1.50 -2.97 9.19
CA HIS A 370 1.48 -2.93 7.73
C HIS A 370 0.62 -4.06 7.16
N MET A 371 0.61 -5.23 7.78
CA MET A 371 -0.28 -6.32 7.38
C MET A 371 -1.76 -5.96 7.64
N THR A 372 -2.09 -5.40 8.82
CA THR A 372 -3.44 -4.89 9.09
C THR A 372 -3.84 -3.79 8.09
N TYR A 373 -2.91 -2.91 7.71
CA TYR A 373 -3.11 -1.92 6.65
C TYR A 373 -3.50 -2.57 5.32
N ILE A 374 -2.79 -3.61 4.90
CA ILE A 374 -3.12 -4.36 3.67
C ILE A 374 -4.55 -4.93 3.76
N VAL A 375 -4.97 -5.45 4.91
CA VAL A 375 -6.34 -5.98 5.06
C VAL A 375 -7.39 -4.88 4.84
N ILE A 376 -7.30 -3.79 5.61
CA ILE A 376 -8.36 -2.77 5.65
C ILE A 376 -8.41 -1.93 4.37
N VAL A 377 -7.25 -1.61 3.78
CA VAL A 377 -7.21 -0.79 2.58
C VAL A 377 -7.74 -1.58 1.39
N ASN A 378 -7.46 -2.89 1.30
CA ASN A 378 -7.92 -3.68 0.17
C ASN A 378 -9.41 -4.05 0.20
N LEU A 379 -10.13 -3.70 1.27
CA LEU A 379 -11.61 -3.70 1.25
C LEU A 379 -12.19 -2.57 0.40
N THR A 380 -11.44 -1.48 0.24
CA THR A 380 -11.92 -0.23 -0.36
C THR A 380 -11.03 0.30 -1.49
N GLU A 381 -9.87 -0.31 -1.73
CA GLU A 381 -8.95 0.07 -2.79
C GLU A 381 -8.34 -1.20 -3.43
N SER A 382 -7.86 -1.09 -4.66
CA SER A 382 -7.20 -2.19 -5.38
C SER A 382 -5.68 -2.01 -5.33
N SER A 383 -5.06 -2.39 -4.20
CA SER A 383 -3.61 -2.22 -3.98
C SER A 383 -2.84 -3.54 -3.87
N LEU A 384 -3.53 -4.69 -3.76
CA LEU A 384 -2.90 -6.01 -3.76
C LEU A 384 -2.21 -6.27 -5.10
N VAL A 385 -0.97 -6.76 -5.02
CA VAL A 385 -0.17 -7.15 -6.19
C VAL A 385 -0.10 -6.04 -7.24
N LYS A 386 -0.21 -4.76 -6.84
CA LYS A 386 -0.11 -3.64 -7.77
C LYS A 386 1.37 -3.37 -8.07
N SER A 387 1.76 -3.48 -9.33
CA SER A 387 3.12 -3.18 -9.77
C SER A 387 3.48 -1.71 -9.49
N ASN A 388 4.76 -1.45 -9.22
CA ASN A 388 5.28 -0.10 -8.90
C ASN A 388 4.57 0.63 -7.75
N SER A 389 3.90 -0.11 -6.85
CA SER A 389 3.25 0.46 -5.68
C SER A 389 4.11 0.28 -4.43
N ILE A 390 4.24 1.36 -3.65
CA ILE A 390 4.85 1.32 -2.32
C ILE A 390 4.17 0.29 -1.40
N SER A 391 2.86 0.09 -1.53
CA SER A 391 2.11 -0.86 -0.70
C SER A 391 2.57 -2.31 -0.95
N TRP A 392 2.76 -2.69 -2.21
CA TRP A 392 3.30 -4.00 -2.58
C TRP A 392 4.75 -4.17 -2.14
N ILE A 393 5.59 -3.15 -2.38
CA ILE A 393 7.00 -3.15 -1.96
C ILE A 393 7.14 -3.35 -0.46
N LEU A 394 6.35 -2.63 0.32
CA LEU A 394 6.37 -2.72 1.77
C LEU A 394 5.81 -4.06 2.26
N TYR A 395 4.79 -4.61 1.60
CA TYR A 395 4.31 -5.96 1.88
C TYR A 395 5.44 -7.00 1.70
N VAL A 396 6.13 -6.98 0.55
CA VAL A 396 7.27 -7.88 0.28
C VAL A 396 8.39 -7.67 1.31
N ALA A 397 8.76 -6.42 1.59
CA ALA A 397 9.83 -6.11 2.51
C ALA A 397 9.52 -6.56 3.95
N VAL A 398 8.29 -6.34 4.41
CA VAL A 398 7.81 -6.76 5.73
C VAL A 398 7.79 -8.28 5.85
N CYS A 399 7.17 -8.99 4.89
CA CYS A 399 7.14 -10.46 4.86
C CYS A 399 8.55 -11.05 4.98
N LEU A 400 9.51 -10.52 4.22
CA LEU A 400 10.87 -11.05 4.18
C LEU A 400 11.67 -10.67 5.43
N SER A 401 11.45 -9.48 5.98
CA SER A 401 12.09 -9.04 7.23
C SER A 401 11.68 -9.92 8.41
N LEU A 402 10.47 -10.51 8.38
CA LEU A 402 10.00 -11.46 9.41
C LEU A 402 10.84 -12.75 9.47
N PHE A 403 11.49 -13.13 8.37
CA PHE A 403 12.32 -14.34 8.31
C PHE A 403 13.79 -14.11 8.72
N LEU A 404 14.19 -12.89 9.05
CA LEU A 404 15.54 -12.62 9.53
C LEU A 404 15.67 -13.03 11.01
N PRO A 405 16.57 -13.97 11.36
CA PRO A 405 16.82 -14.29 12.76
C PRO A 405 17.36 -13.07 13.51
N ALA A 406 16.86 -12.84 14.73
CA ALA A 406 17.20 -11.70 15.60
C ALA A 406 18.72 -11.47 15.82
N ASN A 407 19.55 -12.49 15.62
CA ASN A 407 21.01 -12.40 15.74
C ASN A 407 21.71 -11.80 14.50
N LEU A 408 21.07 -11.76 13.33
CA LEU A 408 21.64 -11.11 12.13
C LEU A 408 21.48 -9.57 12.18
N ASP A 409 20.47 -9.05 12.87
CA ASP A 409 20.28 -7.61 13.07
C ASP A 409 21.41 -6.98 13.91
N LYS A 410 22.00 -7.72 14.86
CA LYS A 410 23.12 -7.24 15.69
C LYS A 410 24.45 -7.10 14.93
N LYS A 411 24.68 -7.91 13.90
CA LYS A 411 25.86 -7.76 13.03
C LYS A 411 25.75 -6.58 12.07
N ILE A 412 24.52 -6.11 11.80
CA ILE A 412 24.25 -4.97 10.90
C ILE A 412 24.43 -3.63 11.62
N SER A 413 24.23 -3.56 12.94
CA SER A 413 24.49 -2.32 13.70
C SER A 413 25.98 -2.01 13.88
N THR A 414 26.88 -2.93 13.50
CA THR A 414 28.33 -2.83 13.72
C THR A 414 29.15 -2.74 12.42
N GLN A 415 28.51 -2.68 11.25
CA GLN A 415 29.15 -2.50 9.93
C GLN A 415 28.51 -1.38 9.13
#